data_AF-A0A960ASK2-F1
#
_entry.id   AF-A0A960ASK2-F1
#
_cell.length_a   1.000
_cell.length_b   1.000
_cell.length_c   1.000
_cell.angle_alpha   90.00
_cell.angle_beta   90.00
_cell.angle_gamma   90.00
#
_symmetry.space_group_name_H-M   'P 1'
#
loop_
_entity.id
_entity.type
_entity.pdbx_description
1 polymer ?
#
loop_
_entity_poly.entity_id
_entity_poly.type
_entity_poly.pdbx_seq_one_letter_code
_entity_poly.pdbx_strand_id
1 'polypeptide(L)'
;MNHRSGVAAHTLRGLVAALLVVPMVTGGHAAASGGPGWGLDRIDQRSLPLDSRFTPPADGAGVTVYLIDTGLDVGNSQFGGRASLGTNLTGTDVTDCGDEAGVSHGTFVAGIVGGARTGVANQAKLVEVQALGCSEGGSTMTLKQERRAVIRATSWIRRNAERPAVVNMSLAFSRNARVDRAVRRLVGSGIPVIAAAGNQGADACTKSPAHLASVITVGASTQNDRPWSGSNRGRCVDLWAPGKGISSVLADGGVTRYRQVGATSWATPFVTGAVAVYLQDHPRARPAKVRRWLKRTATVGALDGALEGAPNRLLFVGQA
;
A
#
# COMPACT_ATOMS: atom_id res chain seq x y z
N MET A 1 13.12 -43.54 42.80
CA MET A 1 13.43 -42.09 42.85
C MET A 1 13.42 -41.54 41.43
N ASN A 2 12.36 -40.79 41.14
CA ASN A 2 12.11 -39.77 40.11
C ASN A 2 12.87 -39.75 38.77
N HIS A 3 12.05 -39.87 37.71
CA HIS A 3 12.20 -39.30 36.37
C HIS A 3 12.71 -37.85 36.35
N ARG A 4 13.53 -37.52 35.34
CA ARG A 4 13.56 -36.26 34.55
C ARG A 4 14.50 -36.50 33.36
N SER A 5 13.98 -36.90 32.20
CA SER A 5 13.47 -36.04 31.12
C SER A 5 14.55 -35.11 30.58
N GLY A 6 15.16 -35.54 29.47
CA GLY A 6 16.07 -34.73 28.67
C GLY A 6 15.33 -33.62 27.94
N VAL A 7 16.00 -32.47 27.84
CA VAL A 7 15.66 -31.43 26.87
C VAL A 7 16.95 -31.15 26.12
N ALA A 8 17.07 -31.73 24.93
CA ALA A 8 18.12 -31.39 23.98
C ALA A 8 17.84 -29.96 23.49
N ALA A 9 18.75 -29.05 23.77
CA ALA A 9 18.72 -27.70 23.25
C ALA A 9 18.92 -27.76 21.73
N HIS A 10 17.85 -27.55 20.96
CA HIS A 10 17.95 -27.27 19.53
C HIS A 10 18.08 -25.76 19.33
N THR A 11 19.31 -25.33 19.13
CA THR A 11 19.68 -24.01 18.64
C THR A 11 19.20 -23.85 17.19
N LEU A 12 17.97 -23.36 17.00
CA LEU A 12 17.52 -22.89 15.69
C LEU A 12 18.18 -21.54 15.36
N ARG A 13 19.39 -21.60 14.81
CA ARG A 13 19.90 -20.54 13.92
C ARG A 13 19.29 -20.74 12.54
N GLY A 14 18.15 -20.09 12.31
CA GLY A 14 17.47 -20.03 11.02
C GLY A 14 16.89 -18.66 10.78
N LEU A 15 17.74 -17.69 10.39
CA LEU A 15 17.28 -16.39 9.91
C LEU A 15 16.64 -16.57 8.53
N VAL A 16 15.30 -16.52 8.45
CA VAL A 16 14.55 -16.49 7.19
C VAL A 16 13.75 -15.19 7.09
N ALA A 17 13.98 -14.52 5.97
CA ALA A 17 13.62 -13.17 5.56
C ALA A 17 12.15 -12.73 5.70
N ALA A 18 11.98 -11.46 6.11
CA ALA A 18 11.10 -10.46 5.50
C ALA A 18 9.72 -10.92 4.98
N LEU A 19 8.77 -10.99 5.91
CA LEU A 19 7.43 -10.44 5.72
C LEU A 19 7.24 -9.40 6.83
N LEU A 20 6.90 -8.17 6.45
CA LEU A 20 6.67 -7.10 7.42
C LEU A 20 5.31 -7.32 8.07
N VAL A 21 5.30 -8.12 9.13
CA VAL A 21 4.45 -7.80 10.27
C VAL A 21 4.92 -6.42 10.72
N VAL A 22 4.04 -5.42 10.70
CA VAL A 22 4.22 -4.27 11.58
C VAL A 22 4.32 -4.90 12.98
N PRO A 23 5.48 -4.91 13.65
CA PRO A 23 5.54 -5.47 14.99
C PRO A 23 4.47 -4.76 15.80
N MET A 24 3.64 -5.54 16.52
CA MET A 24 2.70 -4.98 17.49
C MET A 24 3.50 -4.12 18.48
N VAL A 25 3.55 -2.83 18.20
CA VAL A 25 3.65 -1.83 19.24
C VAL A 25 2.21 -1.60 19.63
N THR A 26 1.91 -1.63 20.92
CA THR A 26 0.64 -1.19 21.52
C THR A 26 0.41 0.28 21.17
N GLY A 27 0.05 0.54 19.91
CA GLY A 27 -0.19 1.84 19.35
C GLY A 27 -1.64 2.20 19.59
N GLY A 28 -1.90 3.27 20.33
CA GLY A 28 -3.25 3.73 20.62
C GLY A 28 -4.04 4.01 19.34
N HIS A 29 -5.17 3.32 19.18
CA HIS A 29 -6.19 3.63 18.20
C HIS A 29 -7.06 4.78 18.73
N ALA A 30 -7.43 5.69 17.85
CA ALA A 30 -8.40 6.73 18.17
C ALA A 30 -9.41 6.83 17.03
N ALA A 31 -10.67 7.08 17.37
CA ALA A 31 -11.67 7.44 16.39
C ALA A 31 -11.18 8.64 15.56
N ALA A 32 -11.36 8.59 14.25
CA ALA A 32 -11.01 9.70 13.39
C ALA A 32 -11.93 10.90 13.64
N SER A 33 -11.36 12.11 13.62
CA SER A 33 -12.09 13.38 13.68
C SER A 33 -13.07 13.55 12.50
N GLY A 34 -14.01 14.50 12.59
CA GLY A 34 -15.02 14.74 11.56
C GLY A 34 -14.48 15.18 10.19
N GLY A 35 -13.29 15.79 10.14
CA GLY A 35 -12.61 16.19 8.89
C GLY A 35 -11.77 15.08 8.25
N PRO A 36 -11.17 15.32 7.06
CA PRO A 36 -10.28 14.36 6.42
C PRO A 36 -9.11 14.02 7.36
N GLY A 37 -8.66 12.76 7.34
CA GLY A 37 -7.43 12.40 8.03
C GLY A 37 -6.24 13.18 7.45
N TRP A 38 -5.23 13.48 8.27
CA TRP A 38 -4.10 14.33 7.86
C TRP A 38 -3.41 13.90 6.55
N GLY A 39 -3.46 12.61 6.21
CA GLY A 39 -2.88 12.11 4.97
C GLY A 39 -3.60 12.63 3.73
N LEU A 40 -4.93 12.71 3.76
CA LEU A 40 -5.71 13.34 2.68
C LEU A 40 -5.47 14.86 2.65
N ASP A 41 -5.57 15.48 3.83
CA ASP A 41 -5.30 16.91 4.07
C ASP A 41 -3.92 17.35 3.53
N ARG A 42 -2.90 16.51 3.71
CA ARG A 42 -1.56 16.87 3.26
C ARG A 42 -1.41 16.89 1.74
N ILE A 43 -2.12 16.05 1.00
CA ILE A 43 -1.75 15.74 -0.38
C ILE A 43 -2.38 16.67 -1.41
N ASP A 44 -3.37 17.51 -1.11
CA ASP A 44 -3.90 18.50 -2.05
C ASP A 44 -3.36 19.92 -1.81
N GLN A 45 -2.44 20.09 -0.85
CA GLN A 45 -1.71 21.34 -0.59
C GLN A 45 -0.19 21.20 -0.77
N ARG A 46 0.50 22.32 -1.05
CA ARG A 46 1.97 22.30 -1.26
C ARG A 46 2.76 22.45 0.05
N SER A 47 2.33 23.34 0.94
CA SER A 47 3.06 23.68 2.17
C SER A 47 2.21 23.46 3.41
N LEU A 48 2.84 23.15 4.54
CA LEU A 48 2.22 23.23 5.87
C LEU A 48 1.93 24.70 6.26
N PRO A 49 1.03 24.98 7.24
CA PRO A 49 0.24 24.04 8.04
C PRO A 49 -0.90 23.39 7.26
N LEU A 50 -1.42 22.27 7.79
CA LEU A 50 -2.60 21.58 7.28
C LEU A 50 -3.87 22.43 7.41
N ASP A 51 -4.79 22.32 6.46
CA ASP A 51 -6.00 23.15 6.38
C ASP A 51 -7.31 22.40 6.69
N SER A 52 -7.22 21.09 6.97
CA SER A 52 -8.36 20.21 7.27
C SER A 52 -9.34 20.06 6.11
N ARG A 53 -8.88 20.21 4.86
CA ARG A 53 -9.67 20.01 3.65
C ARG A 53 -9.02 18.97 2.76
N PHE A 54 -9.80 18.40 1.85
CA PHE A 54 -9.27 17.56 0.79
C PHE A 54 -10.19 17.70 -0.42
N THR A 55 -9.69 18.33 -1.48
CA THR A 55 -10.48 18.69 -2.66
C THR A 55 -9.77 18.21 -3.93
N PRO A 56 -9.77 16.89 -4.21
CA PRO A 56 -9.13 16.37 -5.40
C PRO A 56 -9.86 16.85 -6.66
N PRO A 57 -9.16 16.96 -7.81
CA PRO A 57 -9.77 17.42 -9.06
C PRO A 57 -10.79 16.43 -9.66
N ALA A 58 -10.75 15.17 -9.23
CA ALA A 58 -11.68 14.12 -9.61
C ALA A 58 -11.72 13.05 -8.49
N ASP A 59 -12.58 12.05 -8.62
CA ASP A 59 -12.89 11.08 -7.55
C ASP A 59 -12.55 9.63 -7.92
N GLY A 60 -11.94 9.39 -9.08
CA GLY A 60 -11.57 8.09 -9.60
C GLY A 60 -12.71 7.31 -10.26
N ALA A 61 -13.87 7.94 -10.53
CA ALA A 61 -14.99 7.31 -11.21
C ALA A 61 -14.56 6.65 -12.54
N GLY A 62 -15.03 5.43 -12.78
CA GLY A 62 -14.71 4.66 -14.00
C GLY A 62 -13.32 4.00 -14.01
N VAL A 63 -12.51 4.16 -12.97
CA VAL A 63 -11.21 3.49 -12.83
C VAL A 63 -11.31 2.26 -11.93
N THR A 64 -10.66 1.18 -12.34
CA THR A 64 -10.56 -0.06 -11.55
C THR A 64 -9.20 -0.15 -10.86
N VAL A 65 -9.21 -0.24 -9.53
CA VAL A 65 -8.02 -0.47 -8.72
C VAL A 65 -7.95 -1.93 -8.32
N TYR A 66 -6.89 -2.61 -8.73
CA TYR A 66 -6.60 -3.97 -8.31
C TYR A 66 -5.65 -3.96 -7.10
N LEU A 67 -6.08 -4.57 -6.00
CA LEU A 67 -5.32 -4.68 -4.77
C LEU A 67 -4.69 -6.07 -4.73
N ILE A 68 -3.36 -6.18 -4.76
CA ILE A 68 -2.69 -7.45 -4.50
C ILE A 68 -2.30 -7.46 -3.02
N ASP A 69 -3.17 -8.03 -2.18
CA ASP A 69 -3.06 -7.87 -0.74
C ASP A 69 -3.53 -9.13 0.04
N THR A 70 -3.87 -8.96 1.31
CA THR A 70 -4.25 -10.01 2.27
C THR A 70 -5.74 -10.36 2.25
N GLY A 71 -6.57 -9.60 1.53
CA GLY A 71 -8.02 -9.70 1.59
C GLY A 71 -8.69 -8.33 1.64
N LEU A 72 -10.01 -8.33 1.54
CA LEU A 72 -10.85 -7.13 1.58
C LEU A 72 -12.24 -7.50 2.09
N ASP A 73 -12.73 -6.79 3.09
CA ASP A 73 -14.15 -6.78 3.41
C ASP A 73 -14.91 -5.98 2.33
N VAL A 74 -15.43 -6.69 1.34
CA VAL A 74 -16.20 -6.09 0.25
C VAL A 74 -17.58 -5.58 0.68
N GLY A 75 -18.09 -6.08 1.83
CA GLY A 75 -19.35 -5.64 2.43
C GLY A 75 -19.25 -4.33 3.20
N ASN A 76 -18.03 -3.79 3.35
CA ASN A 76 -17.77 -2.61 4.15
C ASN A 76 -18.56 -1.39 3.63
N SER A 77 -19.26 -0.71 4.54
CA SER A 77 -20.07 0.46 4.21
C SER A 77 -19.27 1.60 3.57
N GLN A 78 -17.96 1.70 3.84
CA GLN A 78 -17.09 2.72 3.25
C GLN A 78 -16.87 2.51 1.74
N PHE A 79 -17.11 1.32 1.20
CA PHE A 79 -16.97 1.05 -0.23
C PHE A 79 -18.30 1.19 -1.00
N GLY A 80 -19.45 1.17 -0.32
CA GLY A 80 -20.75 1.43 -0.95
C GLY A 80 -21.03 0.55 -2.18
N GLY A 81 -20.63 -0.73 -2.13
CA GLY A 81 -20.79 -1.68 -3.24
C GLY A 81 -19.77 -1.56 -4.38
N ARG A 82 -18.78 -0.66 -4.28
CA ARG A 82 -17.71 -0.51 -5.29
C ARG A 82 -16.57 -1.54 -5.14
N ALA A 83 -16.53 -2.28 -4.03
CA ALA A 83 -15.56 -3.32 -3.76
C ALA A 83 -16.06 -4.70 -4.21
N SER A 84 -15.20 -5.50 -4.81
CA SER A 84 -15.50 -6.87 -5.21
C SER A 84 -14.28 -7.79 -5.10
N LEU A 85 -14.53 -9.10 -5.05
CA LEU A 85 -13.49 -10.13 -5.06
C LEU A 85 -13.11 -10.49 -6.50
N GLY A 86 -11.82 -10.49 -6.81
CA GLY A 86 -11.28 -10.92 -8.10
C GLY A 86 -10.90 -12.41 -8.08
N THR A 87 -9.77 -12.73 -7.45
CA THR A 87 -9.33 -14.12 -7.28
C THR A 87 -8.63 -14.28 -5.93
N ASN A 88 -8.86 -15.43 -5.31
CA ASN A 88 -8.14 -15.84 -4.12
C ASN A 88 -7.04 -16.86 -4.48
N LEU A 89 -5.81 -16.58 -4.05
CA LEU A 89 -4.62 -17.37 -4.35
C LEU A 89 -3.92 -17.90 -3.08
N THR A 90 -4.57 -17.79 -1.92
CA THR A 90 -4.05 -18.26 -0.63
C THR A 90 -4.32 -19.74 -0.42
N GLY A 91 -5.41 -20.25 -0.98
CA GLY A 91 -5.91 -21.61 -0.74
C GLY A 91 -6.74 -21.74 0.54
N THR A 92 -7.23 -20.61 1.07
CA THR A 92 -8.19 -20.54 2.19
C THR A 92 -9.43 -19.78 1.74
N ASP A 93 -10.57 -19.94 2.42
CA ASP A 93 -11.79 -19.16 2.13
C ASP A 93 -11.87 -17.84 2.92
N VAL A 94 -10.82 -17.49 3.65
CA VAL A 94 -10.74 -16.24 4.42
C VAL A 94 -10.57 -15.08 3.45
N THR A 95 -11.56 -14.19 3.39
CA THR A 95 -11.56 -13.02 2.50
C THR A 95 -11.10 -11.74 3.17
N ASP A 96 -11.14 -11.67 4.50
CA ASP A 96 -10.59 -10.57 5.28
C ASP A 96 -10.16 -11.06 6.67
N CYS A 97 -9.12 -10.48 7.26
CA CYS A 97 -8.79 -10.72 8.66
C CYS A 97 -8.16 -9.49 9.33
N GLY A 98 -8.88 -9.00 10.34
CA GLY A 98 -8.37 -7.96 11.22
C GLY A 98 -7.38 -8.51 12.25
N ASP A 99 -6.55 -7.63 12.79
CA ASP A 99 -5.92 -7.85 14.08
C ASP A 99 -6.94 -7.65 15.23
N GLU A 100 -6.49 -7.78 16.49
CA GLU A 100 -7.32 -7.54 17.68
C GLU A 100 -7.96 -6.14 17.73
N ALA A 101 -7.41 -5.17 16.99
CA ALA A 101 -7.96 -3.83 16.86
C ALA A 101 -8.93 -3.67 15.66
N GLY A 102 -9.24 -4.76 14.97
CA GLY A 102 -10.10 -4.79 13.79
C GLY A 102 -9.43 -4.28 12.51
N VAL A 103 -8.11 -4.07 12.52
CA VAL A 103 -7.36 -3.56 11.38
C VAL A 103 -6.95 -4.74 10.50
N SER A 104 -7.61 -4.89 9.36
CA SER A 104 -7.11 -5.75 8.28
C SER A 104 -6.22 -4.94 7.33
N HIS A 105 -5.06 -5.48 6.96
CA HIS A 105 -4.13 -4.78 6.08
C HIS A 105 -4.77 -4.41 4.73
N GLY A 106 -5.36 -5.38 4.02
CA GLY A 106 -5.95 -5.13 2.71
C GLY A 106 -7.18 -4.22 2.75
N THR A 107 -8.09 -4.39 3.72
CA THR A 107 -9.22 -3.45 3.94
C THR A 107 -8.73 -2.05 4.30
N PHE A 108 -7.71 -1.92 5.14
CA PHE A 108 -7.14 -0.62 5.49
C PHE A 108 -6.51 0.07 4.27
N VAL A 109 -5.75 -0.69 3.46
CA VAL A 109 -5.15 -0.20 2.20
C VAL A 109 -6.24 0.24 1.22
N ALA A 110 -7.27 -0.58 1.00
CA ALA A 110 -8.41 -0.28 0.15
C ALA A 110 -9.17 0.97 0.62
N GLY A 111 -9.30 1.14 1.93
CA GLY A 111 -9.89 2.33 2.55
C GLY A 111 -9.15 3.63 2.24
N ILE A 112 -7.82 3.61 2.15
CA ILE A 112 -7.01 4.78 1.75
C ILE A 112 -7.15 5.06 0.25
N VAL A 113 -7.33 4.02 -0.57
CA VAL A 113 -7.57 4.20 -2.00
C VAL A 113 -8.95 4.82 -2.23
N GLY A 114 -10.01 4.17 -1.73
CA GLY A 114 -11.38 4.44 -2.19
C GLY A 114 -12.46 4.33 -1.12
N GLY A 115 -12.12 4.40 0.17
CA GLY A 115 -13.12 4.54 1.23
C GLY A 115 -13.85 5.88 1.13
N ALA A 116 -15.15 5.93 1.46
CA ALA A 116 -15.97 7.13 1.34
C ALA A 116 -15.40 8.33 2.12
N ARG A 117 -14.87 8.09 3.32
CA ARG A 117 -14.31 9.14 4.20
C ARG A 117 -12.79 9.26 4.16
N THR A 118 -12.09 8.22 3.72
CA THR A 118 -10.63 8.07 3.88
C THR A 118 -9.91 7.89 2.55
N GLY A 119 -10.65 7.73 1.46
CA GLY A 119 -10.15 7.43 0.13
C GLY A 119 -9.73 8.67 -0.65
N VAL A 120 -8.61 8.57 -1.35
CA VAL A 120 -8.18 9.58 -2.34
C VAL A 120 -9.09 9.57 -3.58
N ALA A 121 -9.54 8.39 -4.00
CA ALA A 121 -10.37 8.12 -5.17
C ALA A 121 -11.66 7.42 -4.75
N ASN A 122 -12.55 8.14 -4.06
CA ASN A 122 -13.72 7.57 -3.39
C ASN A 122 -14.85 7.11 -4.33
N GLN A 123 -14.72 7.22 -5.65
CA GLN A 123 -15.61 6.63 -6.65
C GLN A 123 -14.94 5.53 -7.50
N ALA A 124 -13.68 5.18 -7.23
CA ALA A 124 -13.02 4.07 -7.91
C ALA A 124 -13.66 2.71 -7.56
N LYS A 125 -13.62 1.77 -8.51
CA LYS A 125 -13.92 0.35 -8.27
C LYS A 125 -12.71 -0.30 -7.62
N LEU A 126 -12.93 -1.13 -6.61
CA LEU A 126 -11.87 -1.84 -5.88
C LEU A 126 -12.02 -3.35 -6.13
N VAL A 127 -10.96 -4.00 -6.62
CA VAL A 127 -10.97 -5.44 -6.89
C VAL A 127 -9.84 -6.10 -6.10
N GLU A 128 -10.21 -6.94 -5.15
CA GLU A 128 -9.25 -7.69 -4.34
C GLU A 128 -8.68 -8.88 -5.11
N VAL A 129 -7.36 -8.98 -5.14
CA VAL A 129 -6.58 -10.06 -5.74
C VAL A 129 -5.70 -10.65 -4.65
N GLN A 130 -6.34 -11.45 -3.79
CA GLN A 130 -5.76 -11.94 -2.56
C GLN A 130 -4.59 -12.89 -2.87
N ALA A 131 -3.39 -12.44 -2.53
CA ALA A 131 -2.14 -13.13 -2.84
C ALA A 131 -1.20 -13.27 -1.64
N LEU A 132 -1.59 -12.70 -0.52
CA LEU A 132 -0.90 -12.79 0.76
C LEU A 132 -1.80 -13.53 1.75
N GLY A 133 -1.19 -14.39 2.55
CA GLY A 133 -1.89 -15.04 3.64
C GLY A 133 -2.20 -14.02 4.72
N CYS A 134 -3.28 -14.27 5.44
CA CYS A 134 -3.75 -13.36 6.47
C CYS A 134 -4.05 -14.21 7.72
N SER A 135 -3.36 -13.92 8.83
CA SER A 135 -3.68 -14.44 10.16
C SER A 135 -3.23 -13.46 11.23
N GLU A 136 -3.95 -13.44 12.36
CA GLU A 136 -3.51 -12.78 13.58
C GLU A 136 -2.16 -13.38 14.01
N GLY A 137 -1.07 -12.59 13.93
CA GLY A 137 0.28 -13.02 14.29
C GLY A 137 1.17 -13.58 13.15
N GLY A 138 0.73 -13.57 11.89
CA GLY A 138 1.58 -13.98 10.76
C GLY A 138 0.83 -14.24 9.45
N SER A 139 1.53 -14.73 8.42
CA SER A 139 0.88 -15.23 7.20
C SER A 139 0.70 -16.74 7.32
N THR A 140 -0.48 -17.25 6.98
CA THR A 140 -0.71 -18.71 6.81
C THR A 140 0.06 -19.29 5.63
N MET A 141 0.64 -18.43 4.78
CA MET A 141 1.43 -18.80 3.62
C MET A 141 2.92 -18.65 3.91
N THR A 142 3.72 -19.61 3.44
CA THR A 142 5.17 -19.42 3.34
C THR A 142 5.49 -18.33 2.31
N LEU A 143 6.64 -17.66 2.47
CA LEU A 143 7.16 -16.69 1.49
C LEU A 143 7.22 -17.24 0.05
N LYS A 144 7.48 -18.55 -0.09
CA LYS A 144 7.51 -19.22 -1.40
C LYS A 144 6.09 -19.36 -1.98
N GLN A 145 5.08 -19.57 -1.15
CA GLN A 145 3.68 -19.56 -1.58
C GLN A 145 3.24 -18.16 -1.96
N GLU A 146 3.52 -17.14 -1.15
CA GLU A 146 3.14 -15.75 -1.44
C GLU A 146 3.78 -15.23 -2.73
N ARG A 147 5.08 -15.45 -2.92
CA ARG A 147 5.75 -15.07 -4.18
C ARG A 147 5.11 -15.75 -5.38
N ARG A 148 4.71 -17.02 -5.25
CA ARG A 148 3.99 -17.75 -6.31
C ARG A 148 2.59 -17.15 -6.53
N ALA A 149 1.86 -16.84 -5.47
CA ALA A 149 0.55 -16.21 -5.53
C ALA A 149 0.63 -14.83 -6.18
N VAL A 150 1.58 -13.97 -5.81
CA VAL A 150 1.80 -12.67 -6.46
C VAL A 150 2.11 -12.82 -7.96
N ILE A 151 2.92 -13.81 -8.36
CA ILE A 151 3.16 -14.09 -9.79
C ILE A 151 1.86 -14.50 -10.50
N ARG A 152 1.01 -15.32 -9.87
CA ARG A 152 -0.30 -15.69 -10.42
C ARG A 152 -1.27 -14.51 -10.45
N ALA A 153 -1.29 -13.67 -9.42
CA ALA A 153 -2.09 -12.45 -9.31
C ALA A 153 -1.81 -11.50 -10.48
N THR A 154 -0.53 -11.18 -10.70
CA THR A 154 -0.13 -10.32 -11.84
C THR A 154 -0.55 -10.93 -13.19
N SER A 155 -0.53 -12.25 -13.32
CA SER A 155 -0.98 -12.95 -14.54
C SER A 155 -2.49 -12.92 -14.71
N TRP A 156 -3.24 -13.05 -13.61
CA TRP A 156 -4.70 -12.95 -13.59
C TRP A 156 -5.15 -11.53 -13.95
N ILE A 157 -4.57 -10.49 -13.34
CA ILE A 157 -4.89 -9.09 -13.65
C ILE A 157 -4.63 -8.80 -15.14
N ARG A 158 -3.51 -9.26 -15.70
CA ARG A 158 -3.23 -9.08 -17.14
C ARG A 158 -4.31 -9.64 -18.07
N ARG A 159 -5.04 -10.68 -17.65
CA ARG A 159 -6.09 -11.32 -18.46
C ARG A 159 -7.48 -10.77 -18.20
N ASN A 160 -7.73 -10.25 -16.99
CA ASN A 160 -9.08 -9.88 -16.53
C ASN A 160 -9.25 -8.39 -16.26
N ALA A 161 -8.20 -7.57 -16.42
CA ALA A 161 -8.27 -6.16 -16.05
C ALA A 161 -9.27 -5.36 -16.90
N GLU A 162 -10.27 -4.78 -16.26
CA GLU A 162 -11.09 -3.70 -16.82
C GLU A 162 -10.31 -2.39 -16.78
N ARG A 163 -10.21 -1.69 -17.91
CA ARG A 163 -9.43 -0.45 -18.04
C ARG A 163 -10.33 0.77 -18.12
N PRO A 164 -9.88 1.95 -17.63
CA PRO A 164 -8.57 2.23 -17.04
C PRO A 164 -8.31 1.52 -15.70
N ALA A 165 -7.07 1.07 -15.49
CA ALA A 165 -6.70 0.25 -14.34
C ALA A 165 -5.41 0.71 -13.69
N VAL A 166 -5.28 0.53 -12.38
CA VAL A 166 -4.04 0.67 -11.61
C VAL A 166 -3.94 -0.45 -10.59
N VAL A 167 -2.71 -0.89 -10.27
CA VAL A 167 -2.46 -1.98 -9.32
C VAL A 167 -1.70 -1.46 -8.11
N ASN A 168 -2.25 -1.71 -6.93
CA ASN A 168 -1.61 -1.47 -5.65
C ASN A 168 -0.90 -2.74 -5.16
N MET A 169 0.37 -2.61 -4.81
CA MET A 169 1.15 -3.66 -4.16
C MET A 169 1.75 -3.10 -2.86
N SER A 170 0.95 -3.08 -1.80
CA SER A 170 1.37 -2.68 -0.45
C SER A 170 2.20 -3.78 0.24
N LEU A 171 3.17 -4.32 -0.50
CA LEU A 171 4.02 -5.45 -0.11
C LEU A 171 5.44 -5.24 -0.62
N ALA A 172 6.40 -5.88 0.04
CA ALA A 172 7.78 -5.90 -0.39
C ALA A 172 8.47 -7.20 0.04
N PHE A 173 9.12 -7.89 -0.91
CA PHE A 173 9.97 -9.04 -0.65
C PHE A 173 11.45 -8.64 -0.76
N SER A 174 12.35 -9.46 -0.22
CA SER A 174 13.75 -9.48 -0.72
C SER A 174 13.77 -9.75 -2.23
N ARG A 175 14.80 -9.24 -2.93
CA ARG A 175 14.95 -9.37 -4.39
C ARG A 175 14.56 -10.75 -4.90
N ASN A 176 13.67 -10.79 -5.88
CA ASN A 176 13.21 -12.04 -6.48
C ASN A 176 12.95 -11.89 -7.98
N ALA A 177 13.82 -12.48 -8.80
CA ALA A 177 13.77 -12.35 -10.26
C ALA A 177 12.47 -12.88 -10.90
N ARG A 178 11.78 -13.83 -10.26
CA ARG A 178 10.51 -14.37 -10.78
C ARG A 178 9.37 -13.38 -10.55
N VAL A 179 9.27 -12.81 -9.34
CA VAL A 179 8.35 -11.72 -9.04
C VAL A 179 8.62 -10.53 -9.96
N ASP A 180 9.89 -10.15 -10.12
CA ASP A 180 10.28 -9.03 -10.96
C ASP A 180 9.81 -9.19 -12.42
N ARG A 181 10.04 -10.37 -12.99
CA ARG A 181 9.64 -10.67 -14.36
C ARG A 181 8.12 -10.62 -14.51
N ALA A 182 7.37 -11.12 -13.53
CA ALA A 182 5.92 -11.11 -13.55
C ALA A 182 5.36 -9.67 -13.46
N VAL A 183 5.89 -8.85 -12.55
CA VAL A 183 5.49 -7.44 -12.40
C VAL A 183 5.88 -6.62 -13.62
N ARG A 184 7.08 -6.81 -14.21
CA ARG A 184 7.45 -6.14 -15.47
C ARG A 184 6.49 -6.49 -16.62
N ARG A 185 6.02 -7.74 -16.70
CA ARG A 185 5.02 -8.14 -17.71
C ARG A 185 3.66 -7.50 -17.47
N LEU A 186 3.28 -7.29 -16.21
CA LEU A 186 2.06 -6.56 -15.85
C LEU A 186 2.15 -5.09 -16.25
N VAL A 187 3.25 -4.41 -15.88
CA VAL A 187 3.48 -3.03 -16.32
C VAL A 187 3.54 -2.93 -17.85
N GLY A 188 4.25 -3.85 -18.50
CA GLY A 188 4.35 -3.93 -19.96
C GLY A 188 3.01 -4.13 -20.68
N SER A 189 2.00 -4.69 -20.00
CA SER A 189 0.64 -4.79 -20.53
C SER A 189 -0.08 -3.44 -20.62
N GLY A 190 0.44 -2.39 -19.97
CA GLY A 190 -0.13 -1.05 -19.98
C GLY A 190 -0.79 -0.62 -18.66
N ILE A 191 -0.70 -1.43 -17.60
CA ILE A 191 -1.31 -1.15 -16.29
C ILE A 191 -0.22 -0.61 -15.33
N PRO A 192 -0.36 0.61 -14.78
CA PRO A 192 0.58 1.12 -13.79
C PRO A 192 0.56 0.27 -12.52
N VAL A 193 1.74 0.04 -11.94
CA VAL A 193 1.92 -0.70 -10.68
C VAL A 193 2.62 0.22 -9.69
N ILE A 194 2.01 0.37 -8.51
CA ILE A 194 2.48 1.21 -7.43
C ILE A 194 2.82 0.26 -6.27
N ALA A 195 4.02 0.40 -5.70
CA ALA A 195 4.50 -0.53 -4.69
C ALA A 195 5.17 0.14 -3.49
N ALA A 196 5.04 -0.49 -2.33
CA ALA A 196 5.70 -0.09 -1.10
C ALA A 196 7.22 -0.21 -1.21
N ALA A 197 7.97 0.80 -0.72
CA ALA A 197 9.43 0.72 -0.65
C ALA A 197 9.92 -0.31 0.39
N GLY A 198 9.11 -0.61 1.41
CA GLY A 198 9.43 -1.46 2.56
C GLY A 198 9.76 -0.65 3.82
N ASN A 199 9.82 -1.32 4.96
CA ASN A 199 9.73 -0.72 6.30
C ASN A 199 10.92 -1.08 7.21
N GLN A 200 12.14 -1.16 6.67
CA GLN A 200 13.34 -1.54 7.43
C GLN A 200 14.34 -0.39 7.61
N GLY A 201 14.01 0.84 7.19
CA GLY A 201 14.96 1.95 7.14
C GLY A 201 16.17 1.64 6.24
N ALA A 202 16.00 0.77 5.24
CA ALA A 202 17.07 0.22 4.41
C ALA A 202 16.97 0.70 2.95
N ASP A 203 17.90 0.26 2.09
CA ASP A 203 17.85 0.56 0.65
C ASP A 203 16.69 -0.19 -0.05
N ALA A 204 15.75 0.57 -0.61
CA ALA A 204 14.61 0.06 -1.39
C ALA A 204 15.05 -0.72 -2.64
N CYS A 205 16.26 -0.50 -3.17
CA CYS A 205 16.80 -1.25 -4.30
C CYS A 205 17.08 -2.73 -3.97
N THR A 206 17.07 -3.10 -2.69
CA THR A 206 17.17 -4.49 -2.23
C THR A 206 15.83 -5.24 -2.21
N LYS A 207 14.73 -4.57 -2.60
CA LYS A 207 13.37 -5.11 -2.50
C LYS A 207 12.72 -5.36 -3.87
N SER A 208 11.85 -6.35 -3.94
CA SER A 208 10.98 -6.64 -5.08
C SER A 208 9.51 -6.46 -4.67
N PRO A 209 8.68 -5.77 -5.47
CA PRO A 209 8.99 -5.19 -6.77
C PRO A 209 9.59 -3.77 -6.73
N ALA A 210 9.82 -3.20 -5.54
CA ALA A 210 10.21 -1.80 -5.35
C ALA A 210 11.45 -1.33 -6.16
N HIS A 211 12.45 -2.17 -6.39
CA HIS A 211 13.63 -1.74 -7.17
C HIS A 211 13.38 -1.57 -8.67
N LEU A 212 12.24 -2.03 -9.18
CA LEU A 212 11.96 -2.00 -10.61
C LEU A 212 11.70 -0.56 -11.07
N ALA A 213 12.54 -0.04 -11.96
CA ALA A 213 12.36 1.31 -12.53
C ALA A 213 11.02 1.52 -13.27
N SER A 214 10.33 0.44 -13.63
CA SER A 214 9.00 0.45 -14.26
C SER A 214 7.84 0.48 -13.26
N VAL A 215 8.12 0.27 -11.96
CA VAL A 215 7.16 0.37 -10.85
C VAL A 215 7.30 1.74 -10.22
N ILE A 216 6.18 2.31 -9.74
CA ILE A 216 6.19 3.55 -8.97
C ILE A 216 6.38 3.16 -7.50
N THR A 217 7.55 3.45 -6.96
CA THR A 217 7.93 3.02 -5.61
C THR A 217 7.74 4.13 -4.59
N VAL A 218 7.02 3.83 -3.51
CA VAL A 218 6.52 4.84 -2.56
C VAL A 218 7.18 4.71 -1.18
N GLY A 219 7.85 5.78 -0.76
CA GLY A 219 8.33 5.97 0.61
C GLY A 219 7.25 6.56 1.52
N ALA A 220 7.40 6.39 2.84
CA ALA A 220 6.45 6.88 3.84
C ALA A 220 6.97 8.16 4.52
N SER A 221 6.09 9.14 4.66
CA SER A 221 6.31 10.38 5.39
C SER A 221 5.44 10.50 6.63
N THR A 222 5.80 11.44 7.49
CA THR A 222 5.05 11.83 8.69
C THR A 222 4.28 13.13 8.44
N GLN A 223 3.36 13.47 9.36
CA GLN A 223 2.55 14.70 9.30
C GLN A 223 3.36 16.01 9.28
N ASN A 224 4.62 15.96 9.70
CA ASN A 224 5.49 17.13 9.80
C ASN A 224 6.51 17.19 8.66
N ASP A 225 6.15 16.69 7.47
CA ASP A 225 7.01 16.65 6.29
C ASP A 225 8.41 16.08 6.55
N ARG A 226 8.48 14.94 7.24
CA ARG A 226 9.71 14.16 7.42
C ARG A 226 9.55 12.74 6.89
N PRO A 227 10.59 12.12 6.32
CA PRO A 227 10.57 10.70 6.03
C PRO A 227 10.37 9.92 7.34
N TRP A 228 9.44 8.97 7.35
CA TRP A 228 9.29 8.08 8.49
C TRP A 228 10.55 7.23 8.66
N SER A 229 11.05 7.10 9.90
CA SER A 229 12.33 6.44 10.19
C SER A 229 12.40 4.99 9.68
N GLY A 230 11.28 4.26 9.72
CA GLY A 230 11.19 2.90 9.20
C GLY A 230 11.09 2.82 7.68
N SER A 231 10.81 3.90 6.94
CA SER A 231 10.69 3.85 5.48
C SER A 231 12.02 3.45 4.86
N ASN A 232 12.01 2.46 3.96
CA ASN A 232 13.12 2.26 3.05
C ASN A 232 13.31 3.49 2.15
N ARG A 233 14.56 3.73 1.73
CA ARG A 233 15.02 4.94 1.04
C ARG A 233 15.88 4.59 -0.17
N GLY A 234 16.56 5.59 -0.73
CA GLY A 234 17.47 5.43 -1.85
C GLY A 234 16.86 5.67 -3.22
N ARG A 235 17.71 5.57 -4.25
CA ARG A 235 17.41 5.92 -5.64
C ARG A 235 16.24 5.16 -6.27
N CYS A 236 15.82 4.04 -5.67
CA CYS A 236 14.70 3.25 -6.16
C CYS A 236 13.33 3.77 -5.68
N VAL A 237 13.30 4.70 -4.73
CA VAL A 237 12.08 5.44 -4.36
C VAL A 237 11.80 6.51 -5.43
N ASP A 238 10.55 6.60 -5.92
CA ASP A 238 10.17 7.62 -6.90
C ASP A 238 9.61 8.90 -6.24
N LEU A 239 8.86 8.73 -5.16
CA LEU A 239 8.23 9.79 -4.37
C LEU A 239 7.83 9.27 -2.97
N TRP A 240 7.42 10.20 -2.13
CA TRP A 240 6.94 9.96 -0.78
C TRP A 240 5.45 10.28 -0.68
N ALA A 241 4.75 9.62 0.23
CA ALA A 241 3.37 9.92 0.55
C ALA A 241 3.12 9.76 2.07
N PRO A 242 1.99 10.25 2.61
CA PRO A 242 1.64 10.08 4.02
C PRO A 242 1.64 8.61 4.45
N GLY A 243 2.42 8.25 5.48
CA GLY A 243 2.57 6.84 5.86
C GLY A 243 2.73 6.54 7.35
N LYS A 244 2.75 7.54 8.24
CA LYS A 244 2.73 7.34 9.71
C LYS A 244 1.51 7.99 10.36
N GLY A 245 0.79 7.26 11.20
CA GLY A 245 -0.36 7.83 11.89
C GLY A 245 -1.55 8.06 10.97
N ILE A 246 -1.77 7.18 10.00
CA ILE A 246 -2.79 7.30 8.96
C ILE A 246 -4.16 6.83 9.47
N SER A 247 -5.23 7.44 8.94
CA SER A 247 -6.61 7.04 9.21
C SER A 247 -7.17 6.24 8.03
N SER A 248 -7.86 5.14 8.30
CA SER A 248 -8.57 4.36 7.29
C SER A 248 -9.64 3.48 7.94
N VAL A 249 -10.26 2.69 7.08
CA VAL A 249 -11.38 1.80 7.31
C VAL A 249 -10.95 0.59 8.15
N LEU A 250 -11.75 0.31 9.17
CA LEU A 250 -11.75 -0.96 9.91
C LEU A 250 -12.68 -1.96 9.20
N ALA A 251 -12.46 -3.26 9.44
CA ALA A 251 -13.30 -4.31 8.86
C ALA A 251 -14.79 -4.20 9.22
N ASP A 252 -15.14 -3.56 10.34
CA ASP A 252 -16.54 -3.35 10.76
C ASP A 252 -17.21 -2.12 10.11
N GLY A 253 -16.50 -1.39 9.25
CA GLY A 253 -16.97 -0.14 8.61
C GLY A 253 -16.67 1.12 9.41
N GLY A 254 -16.08 1.00 10.61
CA GLY A 254 -15.55 2.11 11.38
C GLY A 254 -14.33 2.75 10.70
N VAL A 255 -13.92 3.92 11.21
CA VAL A 255 -12.68 4.59 10.80
C VAL A 255 -11.79 4.78 12.01
N THR A 256 -10.56 4.29 11.93
CA THR A 256 -9.55 4.42 12.98
C THR A 256 -8.33 5.19 12.48
N ARG A 257 -7.64 5.89 13.39
CA ARG A 257 -6.31 6.43 13.15
C ARG A 257 -5.26 5.58 13.85
N TYR A 258 -4.31 5.04 13.09
CA TYR A 258 -3.24 4.22 13.64
C TYR A 258 -2.02 5.05 14.08
N ARG A 259 -2.20 5.86 15.12
CA ARG A 259 -1.40 7.07 15.43
C ARG A 259 0.13 6.87 15.49
N GLN A 260 0.61 5.75 16.02
CA GLN A 260 2.05 5.53 16.25
C GLN A 260 2.71 4.58 15.26
N VAL A 261 1.92 3.97 14.38
CA VAL A 261 2.42 3.04 13.39
C VAL A 261 2.69 3.78 12.10
N GLY A 262 3.86 3.50 11.53
CA GLY A 262 4.18 3.89 10.17
C GLY A 262 4.41 2.66 9.31
N ALA A 263 4.07 2.77 8.03
CA ALA A 263 4.49 1.83 7.02
C ALA A 263 4.29 2.39 5.59
N THR A 264 5.19 2.00 4.70
CA THR A 264 5.11 2.29 3.26
C THR A 264 3.89 1.64 2.60
N SER A 265 3.36 0.56 3.18
CA SER A 265 2.07 -0.02 2.80
C SER A 265 0.89 0.94 2.96
N TRP A 266 1.00 1.95 3.83
CA TRP A 266 -0.03 2.96 4.12
C TRP A 266 0.17 4.17 3.22
N ALA A 267 1.41 4.44 2.81
CA ALA A 267 1.76 5.49 1.85
C ALA A 267 1.42 5.12 0.39
N THR A 268 1.65 3.86 0.01
CA THR A 268 1.40 3.31 -1.33
C THR A 268 -0.02 3.59 -1.84
N PRO A 269 -1.10 3.33 -1.07
CA PRO A 269 -2.47 3.54 -1.55
C PRO A 269 -2.84 5.00 -1.77
N PHE A 270 -2.21 5.98 -1.12
CA PHE A 270 -2.41 7.39 -1.45
C PHE A 270 -1.97 7.67 -2.90
N VAL A 271 -0.80 7.15 -3.29
CA VAL A 271 -0.29 7.30 -4.66
C VAL A 271 -1.15 6.49 -5.64
N THR A 272 -1.60 5.30 -5.27
CA THR A 272 -2.55 4.52 -6.09
C THR A 272 -3.83 5.29 -6.36
N GLY A 273 -4.44 5.88 -5.32
CA GLY A 273 -5.64 6.70 -5.48
C GLY A 273 -5.40 7.95 -6.32
N ALA A 274 -4.26 8.63 -6.15
CA ALA A 274 -3.88 9.76 -7.00
C ALA A 274 -3.77 9.36 -8.49
N VAL A 275 -3.22 8.17 -8.76
CA VAL A 275 -3.16 7.61 -10.11
C VAL A 275 -4.57 7.29 -10.63
N ALA A 276 -5.48 6.80 -9.78
CA ALA A 276 -6.87 6.58 -10.18
C ALA A 276 -7.58 7.91 -10.52
N VAL A 277 -7.44 8.95 -9.69
CA VAL A 277 -7.91 10.31 -9.99
C VAL A 277 -7.39 10.79 -11.35
N TYR A 278 -6.09 10.63 -11.62
CA TYR A 278 -5.52 11.03 -12.91
C TYR A 278 -6.01 10.19 -14.10
N LEU A 279 -6.24 8.89 -13.90
CA LEU A 279 -6.69 7.97 -14.95
C LEU A 279 -8.15 8.18 -15.35
N GLN A 280 -8.98 8.78 -14.50
CA GLN A 280 -10.35 9.17 -14.85
C GLN A 280 -10.35 10.11 -16.08
N ASP A 281 -9.52 11.15 -16.06
CA ASP A 281 -9.42 12.10 -17.18
C ASP A 281 -8.42 11.65 -18.27
N HIS A 282 -7.58 10.66 -17.95
CA HIS A 282 -6.55 10.14 -18.86
C HIS A 282 -6.64 8.62 -19.03
N PRO A 283 -7.78 8.06 -19.48
CA PRO A 283 -8.05 6.62 -19.42
C PRO A 283 -7.10 5.76 -20.28
N ARG A 284 -6.39 6.37 -21.23
CA ARG A 284 -5.39 5.72 -22.10
C ARG A 284 -3.94 5.95 -21.66
N ALA A 285 -3.70 6.62 -20.52
CA ALA A 285 -2.35 6.91 -20.06
C ALA A 285 -1.59 5.62 -19.69
N ARG A 286 -0.47 5.38 -20.39
CA ARG A 286 0.41 4.24 -20.12
C ARG A 286 1.27 4.50 -18.87
N PRO A 287 1.85 3.44 -18.25
CA PRO A 287 2.60 3.57 -16.99
C PRO A 287 3.72 4.61 -17.01
N ALA A 288 4.45 4.73 -18.12
CA ALA A 288 5.49 5.73 -18.26
C ALA A 288 4.95 7.18 -18.24
N LYS A 289 3.74 7.42 -18.77
CA LYS A 289 3.07 8.73 -18.72
C LYS A 289 2.62 9.05 -17.29
N VAL A 290 2.02 8.07 -16.61
CA VAL A 290 1.60 8.18 -15.20
C VAL A 290 2.79 8.50 -14.29
N ARG A 291 3.89 7.74 -14.41
CA ARG A 291 5.11 8.00 -13.62
C ARG A 291 5.72 9.38 -13.87
N ARG A 292 5.71 9.86 -15.12
CA ARG A 292 6.17 11.22 -15.45
C ARG A 292 5.23 12.29 -14.88
N TRP A 293 3.92 12.07 -14.92
CA TRP A 293 2.95 12.99 -14.32
C TRP A 293 3.18 13.14 -12.82
N LEU A 294 3.21 12.04 -12.06
CA LEU A 294 3.50 12.05 -10.62
C LEU A 294 4.78 12.82 -10.28
N LYS A 295 5.86 12.60 -11.04
CA LYS A 295 7.14 13.27 -10.79
C LYS A 295 7.12 14.77 -11.02
N ARG A 296 6.27 15.25 -11.94
CA ARG A 296 6.14 16.69 -12.26
C ARG A 296 5.19 17.41 -11.33
N THR A 297 4.13 16.73 -10.88
CA THR A 297 3.11 17.35 -10.03
C THR A 297 3.46 17.32 -8.55
N ALA A 298 4.25 16.34 -8.12
CA ALA A 298 4.72 16.22 -6.74
C ALA A 298 5.31 17.53 -6.21
N THR A 299 5.03 17.84 -4.94
CA THR A 299 5.66 18.94 -4.24
C THR A 299 7.13 18.63 -4.04
N VAL A 300 8.00 19.46 -4.63
CA VAL A 300 9.46 19.29 -4.56
C VAL A 300 10.00 20.03 -3.35
N GLY A 301 10.91 19.39 -2.61
CA GLY A 301 11.62 20.05 -1.51
C GLY A 301 10.82 20.19 -0.21
N ALA A 302 9.64 19.57 -0.12
CA ALA A 302 8.81 19.64 1.09
C ALA A 302 9.41 18.88 2.27
N LEU A 303 10.10 17.76 2.03
CA LEU A 303 10.56 16.90 3.11
C LEU A 303 11.86 17.38 3.74
N ASP A 304 11.87 17.48 5.07
CA ASP A 304 13.04 17.71 5.89
C ASP A 304 13.70 16.40 6.33
N GLY A 305 15.04 16.37 6.35
CA GLY A 305 15.84 15.27 6.88
C GLY A 305 16.50 14.37 5.82
N ALA A 306 17.10 13.27 6.28
CA ALA A 306 17.91 12.39 5.43
C ALA A 306 17.03 11.54 4.50
N LEU A 307 17.09 11.84 3.20
CA LEU A 307 16.42 11.06 2.16
C LEU A 307 17.34 9.99 1.54
N GLU A 308 18.64 10.00 1.88
CA GLU A 308 19.62 8.98 1.50
C GLU A 308 19.64 8.67 -0.01
N GLY A 309 19.57 9.72 -0.84
CA GLY A 309 19.55 9.60 -2.30
C GLY A 309 18.17 9.33 -2.92
N ALA A 310 17.11 9.21 -2.12
CA ALA A 310 15.74 9.30 -2.62
C ALA A 310 15.41 10.74 -3.05
N PRO A 311 14.57 10.93 -4.08
CA PRO A 311 14.15 12.25 -4.50
C PRO A 311 13.29 12.93 -3.43
N ASN A 312 13.47 14.24 -3.23
CA ASN A 312 12.60 15.06 -2.39
C ASN A 312 11.33 15.45 -3.16
N ARG A 313 10.41 14.50 -3.30
CA ARG A 313 9.12 14.63 -3.98
C ARG A 313 8.03 14.08 -3.08
N LEU A 314 7.15 14.93 -2.57
CA LEU A 314 5.96 14.52 -1.83
C LEU A 314 4.76 14.50 -2.77
N LEU A 315 3.91 13.47 -2.65
CA LEU A 315 2.69 13.33 -3.43
C LEU A 315 1.85 14.61 -3.40
N PHE A 316 1.31 15.00 -4.56
CA PHE A 316 0.37 16.10 -4.71
C PHE A 316 -0.81 15.67 -5.60
N VAL A 317 -2.03 15.93 -5.13
CA VAL A 317 -3.34 15.55 -5.70
C VAL A 317 -4.28 16.77 -5.67
N GLY A 318 -3.78 17.90 -6.16
CA GLY A 318 -4.56 19.12 -6.37
C GLY A 318 -4.51 19.58 -7.83
N GLN A 319 -5.27 20.64 -8.14
CA GLN A 319 -5.11 21.36 -9.41
C GLN A 319 -3.68 21.93 -9.46
N ALA A 320 -2.96 21.71 -10.57
CA ALA A 320 -1.55 22.04 -10.71
C ALA A 320 -1.31 23.54 -10.87
#